data_AF-A0A3B8J999-F1
#
_entry.id   AF-A0A3B8J999-F1
#
_cell.length_a   1.000
_cell.length_b   1.000
_cell.length_c   1.000
_cell.angle_alpha   90.00
_cell.angle_beta   90.00
_cell.angle_gamma   90.00
#
_symmetry.space_group_name_H-M   'P 1'
#
loop_
_entity.id
_entity.type
_entity.pdbx_description
1 polymer ?
#
loop_
_entity_poly.entity_id
_entity_poly.type
_entity_poly.pdbx_seq_one_letter_code
_entity_poly.pdbx_strand_id
1 'polypeptide(L)' 'EETGCPIITDSLGYVECRVVGAVETGDHTVFVGEVISAGVHREGKQLSLEETGWQYGG' A
#
# COMPACT_ATOMS: atom_id res chain seq x y z
N GLU A 1 5.24 12.20 7.05
CA GLU A 1 4.31 12.95 6.18
C GLU A 1 5.16 13.76 5.23
N GLU A 2 5.39 13.23 4.03
CA GLU A 2 6.28 13.81 3.02
C GLU A 2 5.55 14.08 1.69
N THR A 3 4.55 13.27 1.34
CA THR A 3 3.84 13.40 0.05
C THR A 3 2.59 14.28 0.12
N GLY A 4 2.07 14.51 1.33
CA GLY A 4 0.76 15.14 1.53
C GLY A 4 -0.43 14.24 1.15
N CYS A 5 -0.19 12.95 0.87
CA CYS A 5 -1.26 11.99 0.68
C CYS A 5 -2.03 11.75 2.00
N PRO A 6 -3.34 11.45 1.94
CA PRO A 6 -4.10 11.10 3.13
C PRO A 6 -3.54 9.85 3.81
N ILE A 7 -3.39 9.89 5.14
CA ILE A 7 -2.96 8.76 5.97
C ILE A 7 -4.15 8.26 6.78
N ILE A 8 -4.39 6.94 6.74
CA ILE A 8 -5.44 6.30 7.54
C ILE A 8 -4.90 6.06 8.94
N THR A 9 -5.27 6.93 9.88
CA THR A 9 -4.76 6.91 11.27
C THR A 9 -5.09 5.63 12.03
N ASP A 10 -6.19 4.96 11.67
CA ASP A 10 -6.63 3.70 12.30
C ASP A 10 -5.97 2.45 11.69
N SER A 11 -5.07 2.59 10.72
CA SER A 11 -4.27 1.46 10.20
C SER A 11 -3.17 1.04 11.20
N LEU A 12 -2.48 -0.08 10.93
CA LEU A 12 -1.30 -0.48 11.74
C LEU A 12 -0.10 0.44 11.47
N GLY A 13 0.03 0.90 10.23
CA GLY A 13 1.09 1.78 9.76
C GLY A 13 0.92 2.08 8.27
N TYR A 14 1.80 2.92 7.73
CA TYR A 14 1.75 3.38 6.35
C TYR A 14 3.15 3.51 5.76
N VAL A 15 3.22 3.54 4.43
CA VAL A 15 4.41 3.92 3.66
C VAL A 15 4.03 5.02 2.68
N GLU A 16 4.91 6.00 2.51
CA GLU A 16 4.81 7.04 1.49
C GLU A 16 5.89 6.79 0.45
N CYS A 17 5.50 6.74 -0.82
CA CYS A 17 6.40 6.38 -1.91
C CYS A 17 6.44 7.46 -2.99
N ARG A 18 7.60 7.62 -3.63
CA ARG A 18 7.75 8.28 -4.93
C ARG A 18 7.65 7.23 -6.03
N VAL A 19 6.77 7.42 -7.02
CA VAL A 19 6.72 6.54 -8.19
C VAL A 19 7.99 6.74 -9.02
N VAL A 20 8.75 5.67 -9.22
CA VAL A 20 10.02 5.67 -9.98
C VAL A 20 9.94 4.82 -11.25
N GLY A 21 8.83 4.09 -11.45
CA GLY A 21 8.60 3.32 -12.67
C GLY A 21 7.16 2.85 -12.82
N ALA A 22 6.79 2.53 -14.05
CA ALA A 22 5.51 1.92 -14.41
C ALA A 22 5.73 0.90 -15.53
N VAL A 23 5.10 -0.26 -15.40
CA VAL A 23 5.08 -1.32 -16.41
C VAL A 23 3.62 -1.54 -16.81
N GLU A 24 3.27 -1.10 -18.02
CA GLU A 24 1.93 -1.30 -18.58
C GLU A 24 1.84 -2.70 -19.21
N THR A 25 0.93 -3.54 -18.71
CA THR A 25 0.76 -4.90 -19.24
C THR A 25 -0.64 -5.46 -18.96
N GLY A 26 -1.32 -5.94 -20.00
CA GLY A 26 -2.71 -6.40 -19.86
C GLY A 26 -3.65 -5.24 -19.55
N ASP A 27 -4.54 -5.43 -18.58
CA ASP A 27 -5.54 -4.44 -18.14
C ASP A 27 -5.14 -3.69 -16.85
N HIS A 28 -3.95 -3.95 -16.31
CA HIS A 28 -3.41 -3.28 -15.13
C HIS A 28 -2.01 -2.70 -15.39
N THR A 29 -1.61 -1.71 -14.58
CA THR A 29 -0.26 -1.15 -14.58
C THR A 29 0.44 -1.49 -13.27
N VAL A 30 1.64 -2.05 -13.36
CA VAL A 30 2.50 -2.29 -12.20
C VAL A 30 3.34 -1.04 -11.95
N PHE A 31 3.12 -0.37 -10.82
CA PHE A 31 3.91 0.78 -10.40
C PHE A 31 5.03 0.38 -9.45
N VAL A 32 6.22 0.94 -9.64
CA VAL A 32 7.37 0.79 -8.75
C VAL A 32 7.51 2.06 -7.91
N GLY A 33 7.42 1.93 -6.59
CA GLY A 33 7.53 3.03 -5.64
C GLY A 33 8.80 2.94 -4.79
N GLU A 34 9.60 4.00 -4.76
CA GLU A 34 10.68 4.20 -3.78
C GLU A 34 10.07 4.71 -2.47
N VAL A 35 10.29 3.99 -1.36
CA VAL A 35 9.81 4.42 -0.03
C VAL A 35 10.61 5.65 0.41
N ILE A 36 9.94 6.77 0.62
CA ILE A 36 10.56 8.03 1.06
C ILE A 36 10.15 8.43 2.48
N SER A 37 9.08 7.83 3.03
CA SER A 37 8.69 7.95 4.43
C SER A 37 7.88 6.72 4.85
N ALA A 38 7.82 6.46 6.15
CA ALA A 38 6.97 5.42 6.72
C ALA A 38 6.64 5.76 8.17
N GLY A 39 5.55 5.20 8.67
CA GLY A 39 5.17 5.34 10.07
C GLY A 39 4.45 4.10 10.59
N VAL A 40 4.66 3.82 11.88
CA VAL A 40 3.94 2.76 12.60
C VAL A 40 3.02 3.45 13.60
N HIS A 41 1.73 3.14 13.55
CA HIS A 41 0.76 3.65 14.51
C HIS A 41 0.64 2.71 15.72
N ARG A 42 0.63 1.39 15.47
CA ARG A 42 0.56 0.36 16.52
C ARG A 42 0.99 -1.02 16.01
N GLU A 43 1.39 -1.87 16.94
CA GLU A 43 1.53 -3.31 16.70
C GLU A 43 0.15 -3.97 16.56
N GLY A 44 0.07 -5.05 15.77
CA GLY A 44 -1.16 -5.82 15.61
C GLY A 44 -1.07 -6.86 14.50
N LYS A 45 -2.10 -7.71 14.40
CA LYS A 45 -2.22 -8.67 13.32
C LYS A 45 -2.74 -7.96 12.05
N GLN A 46 -2.03 -8.13 10.94
CA GLN A 46 -2.46 -7.62 9.64
C GLN A 46 -3.75 -8.31 9.16
N LEU A 47 -4.58 -7.58 8.41
CA LEU A 47 -5.74 -8.15 7.73
C LEU A 47 -5.26 -8.85 6.45
N SER A 48 -5.37 -10.18 6.38
CA SER A 48 -5.09 -10.93 5.16
C SER A 48 -6.34 -11.05 4.29
N LEU A 49 -6.19 -11.02 2.96
CA LEU A 49 -7.32 -11.17 2.04
C LEU A 49 -8.01 -12.53 2.22
N GLU A 50 -7.24 -13.59 2.44
CA GLU A 50 -7.73 -14.96 2.64
C GLU A 50 -8.74 -15.06 3.80
N GLU A 51 -8.48 -14.40 4.93
CA GLU A 51 -9.34 -14.44 6.11
C GLU A 51 -10.69 -13.75 5.91
N THR A 52 -10.82 -12.87 4.90
CA THR A 52 -12.07 -12.17 4.59
C THR A 52 -13.07 -13.02 3.80
N GLY A 53 -12.61 -14.12 3.18
CA GLY A 53 -13.39 -14.89 2.21
C GLY A 53 -13.61 -14.18 0.86
N TRP A 54 -12.99 -13.02 0.64
CA TRP A 54 -13.06 -12.30 -0.63
C TRP A 54 -12.00 -12.79 -1.63
N GLN A 55 -12.24 -12.51 -2.90
CA GLN A 55 -11.35 -12.82 -4.01
C GLN A 55 -11.18 -11.58 -4.89
N TYR A 56 -9.93 -11.31 -5.32
CA TYR A 56 -9.62 -10.30 -6.32
C TYR A 56 -8.53 -10.85 -7.25
N GLY A 57 -8.95 -11.32 -8.42
CA GLY A 57 -8.13 -12.04 -9.39
C GLY A 57 -8.63 -13.46 -9.65
N GLY A 58 -8.24 -14.02 -10.79
CA GLY A 58 -8.69 -15.32 -11.32
C GLY A 58 -8.66 -15.36 -12.84
#